data_AF-A0A7C3THJ4-F1
#
_entry.id   AF-A0A7C3THJ4-F1
#
_cell.length_a   1.000
_cell.length_b   1.000
_cell.length_c   1.000
_cell.angle_alpha   90.00
_cell.angle_beta   90.00
_cell.angle_gamma   90.00
#
_symmetry.space_group_name_H-M   'P 1'
#
loop_
_entity.id
_entity.type
_entity.pdbx_description
1 polymer ?
#
loop_
_entity_poly.entity_id
_entity_poly.type
_entity_poly.pdbx_seq_one_letter_code
_entity_poly.pdbx_strand_id
1 'polypeptide(L)'
;KSLFSYYQKLLNNGNRNEIFNSLSFYIIVPTIKSCYTVLGILHALFKPKYGRIKDYIAIPKANNYRSLHTAVFGVNGVSTSFQIRTPQMHKIDEFGILSNIHKFSAINPKRASSVIKEHVKWLQKILNISDELPSDQKFLDNLKMDILQNRIFVFTPHGKIIDLPQGATVLDFAYAVHSNIGHKALKAEIEGVEAPLTAELKTGDTVKVITAEESCPRLEWLNWVKTADAKHKIKAYFKKKNIEECCAAGRDLLETELKHLQKIDVSKISESKIKKALKTFGVDSLDKLLIMIGRGEIMPKDVISAIFSKEEVLAGRTFFPYKKSQNALYPIKIIIIFEDRIGLFKDIASTISRFNVNISGVSVKTSPEKSKSSVMEMTLEVKELNQLIDIFAALKQIDNIIDVRKK
;
A
#
# COMPACT_ATOMS: atom_id res chain seq x y z
N LYS A 1 0.88 12.57 29.08
CA LYS A 1 0.36 11.68 28.01
C LYS A 1 -1.16 11.60 28.19
N SER A 2 -1.97 11.71 27.14
CA SER A 2 -3.44 11.56 27.25
C SER A 2 -3.84 10.08 27.33
N LEU A 3 -4.87 9.76 28.13
CA LEU A 3 -5.48 8.43 28.27
C LEU A 3 -5.88 7.83 26.90
N PHE A 4 -6.32 8.67 25.97
CA PHE A 4 -6.70 8.23 24.62
C PHE A 4 -5.50 7.76 23.79
N SER A 5 -4.36 8.44 23.88
CA SER A 5 -3.13 8.03 23.21
C SER A 5 -2.56 6.74 23.81
N TYR A 6 -2.76 6.52 25.10
CA TYR A 6 -2.41 5.26 25.77
C TYR A 6 -3.29 4.10 25.27
N TYR A 7 -4.60 4.33 25.16
CA TYR A 7 -5.54 3.36 24.61
C TYR A 7 -5.21 2.96 23.15
N GLN A 8 -4.90 3.93 22.28
CA GLN A 8 -4.48 3.63 20.89
C GLN A 8 -3.19 2.81 20.82
N LYS A 9 -2.23 3.04 21.73
CA LYS A 9 -0.99 2.24 21.78
C LYS A 9 -1.22 0.82 22.27
N LEU A 10 -2.17 0.63 23.20
CA LEU A 10 -2.57 -0.71 23.65
C LEU A 10 -3.20 -1.54 22.53
N LEU A 11 -4.06 -0.91 21.71
CA LEU A 11 -4.70 -1.57 20.57
C LEU A 11 -3.69 -2.02 19.51
N ASN A 12 -2.66 -1.21 19.23
CA ASN A 12 -1.71 -1.51 18.14
C ASN A 12 -0.57 -2.47 18.53
N ASN A 13 -0.15 -2.52 19.80
CA ASN A 13 1.08 -3.23 20.19
C ASN A 13 0.87 -4.47 21.10
N GLY A 14 -0.36 -4.77 21.55
CA GLY A 14 -0.72 -6.02 22.24
C GLY A 14 -0.14 -6.27 23.64
N ASN A 15 1.07 -5.78 23.95
CA ASN A 15 1.77 -6.03 25.21
C ASN A 15 1.68 -4.85 26.18
N ARG A 16 1.00 -5.06 27.32
CA ARG A 16 0.85 -4.05 28.40
C ARG A 16 2.20 -3.65 29.02
N ASN A 17 3.14 -4.58 29.21
CA ASN A 17 4.38 -4.35 29.95
C ASN A 17 5.41 -3.46 29.22
N GLU A 18 5.44 -3.46 27.88
CA GLU A 18 6.34 -2.56 27.11
C GLU A 18 5.90 -1.10 27.15
N ILE A 19 4.59 -0.86 27.32
CA ILE A 19 4.02 0.49 27.33
C ILE A 19 4.28 1.16 28.68
N PHE A 20 4.19 0.41 29.78
CA PHE A 20 4.48 0.88 31.14
C PHE A 20 5.94 1.33 31.33
N ASN A 21 6.91 0.69 30.64
CA ASN A 21 8.34 1.01 30.76
C ASN A 21 8.85 2.01 29.71
N SER A 22 7.99 2.87 29.17
CA SER A 22 8.38 3.90 28.19
C SER A 22 8.34 5.31 28.78
N LEU A 23 9.48 5.76 29.33
CA LEU A 23 9.64 7.14 29.76
C LEU A 23 9.75 8.06 28.53
N SER A 24 9.08 9.20 28.59
CA SER A 24 9.10 10.21 27.52
C SER A 24 9.44 11.58 28.12
N PHE A 25 10.57 12.14 27.72
CA PHE A 25 11.05 13.44 28.17
C PHE A 25 10.91 14.48 27.06
N TYR A 26 10.58 15.71 27.45
CA TYR A 26 10.57 16.87 26.58
C TYR A 26 11.75 17.77 26.94
N ILE A 27 12.53 18.15 25.94
CA ILE A 27 13.66 19.07 26.09
C ILE A 27 13.36 20.29 25.24
N ILE A 28 13.20 21.44 25.91
CA ILE A 28 12.91 22.72 25.27
C ILE A 28 14.19 23.55 25.26
N VAL A 29 14.67 23.91 24.07
CA VAL A 29 15.92 24.64 23.87
C VAL A 29 15.72 25.90 23.03
N PRO A 30 16.51 26.96 23.23
CA PRO A 30 16.22 28.27 22.64
C PRO A 30 16.27 28.30 21.10
N THR A 31 17.16 27.52 20.47
CA THR A 31 17.37 27.58 19.00
C THR A 31 17.30 26.20 18.34
N ILE A 32 17.07 26.19 17.02
CA ILE A 32 17.10 24.96 16.20
C ILE A 32 18.49 24.31 16.25
N LYS A 33 19.57 25.12 16.19
CA LYS A 33 20.95 24.62 16.32
C LYS A 33 21.15 23.90 17.65
N SER A 34 20.60 24.44 18.74
CA SER A 34 20.62 23.80 20.06
C SER A 34 19.85 22.48 20.06
N CYS A 35 18.78 22.32 19.27
CA CYS A 35 18.07 21.04 19.17
C CYS A 35 18.97 19.91 18.67
N TYR A 36 19.71 20.15 17.57
CA TYR A 36 20.66 19.17 17.02
C TYR A 36 21.88 18.97 17.92
N THR A 37 22.33 20.02 18.62
CA THR A 37 23.41 19.91 19.60
C THR A 37 23.02 18.98 20.75
N VAL A 38 21.81 19.15 21.30
CA VAL A 38 21.28 18.27 22.34
C VAL A 38 21.07 16.85 21.84
N LEU A 39 20.62 16.66 20.60
CA LEU A 39 20.51 15.33 20.00
C LEU A 39 21.88 14.62 19.99
N GLY A 40 22.93 15.32 19.57
CA GLY A 40 24.30 14.81 19.58
C GLY A 40 24.79 14.46 20.99
N ILE A 41 24.54 15.33 21.98
CA ILE A 41 24.89 15.07 23.38
C ILE A 41 24.16 13.82 23.91
N LEU A 42 22.87 13.67 23.62
CA LEU A 42 22.10 12.50 24.04
C LEU A 42 22.64 11.20 23.44
N HIS A 43 23.06 11.22 22.17
CA HIS A 43 23.63 10.04 21.51
C HIS A 43 25.07 9.75 21.94
N ALA A 44 25.79 10.74 22.45
CA ALA A 44 27.09 10.53 23.10
C ALA A 44 26.94 9.90 24.50
N LEU A 45 25.91 10.29 25.25
CA LEU A 45 25.64 9.77 26.60
C LEU A 45 24.91 8.43 26.61
N PHE A 46 24.03 8.19 25.64
CA PHE A 46 23.19 6.99 25.58
C PHE A 46 23.21 6.37 24.19
N LYS A 47 23.29 5.04 24.14
CA LYS A 47 23.24 4.31 22.86
C LYS A 47 21.88 4.51 22.18
N PRO A 48 21.83 5.07 20.95
CA PRO A 48 20.58 5.25 20.23
C PRO A 48 20.02 3.92 19.73
N LYS A 49 18.68 3.82 19.67
CA LYS A 49 17.99 2.72 18.99
C LYS A 49 17.95 2.99 17.49
N TYR A 50 18.50 2.07 16.70
CA TYR A 50 18.48 2.16 15.23
C TYR A 50 17.06 2.34 14.68
N GLY A 51 16.91 3.22 13.69
CA GLY A 51 15.63 3.50 13.03
C GLY A 51 14.58 4.25 13.87
N ARG A 52 14.94 4.74 15.07
CA ARG A 52 14.02 5.46 15.97
C ARG A 52 14.29 6.96 16.07
N ILE A 53 15.14 7.50 15.20
CA ILE A 53 15.37 8.94 15.06
C ILE A 53 14.38 9.46 14.02
N LYS A 54 13.58 10.47 14.37
CA LYS A 54 12.66 11.14 13.45
C LYS A 54 12.86 12.64 13.55
N ASP A 55 13.27 13.25 12.44
CA ASP A 55 13.49 14.67 12.36
C ASP A 55 12.25 15.39 11.80
N TYR A 56 11.33 15.76 12.69
CA TYR A 56 10.18 16.58 12.29
C TYR A 56 10.50 18.09 12.24
N ILE A 57 11.73 18.51 12.54
CA ILE A 57 12.14 19.91 12.32
C ILE A 57 12.42 20.11 10.83
N ALA A 58 13.18 19.20 10.22
CA ALA A 58 13.42 19.16 8.79
C ALA A 58 12.17 18.74 8.00
N ILE A 59 11.41 17.76 8.53
CA ILE A 59 10.23 17.19 7.86
C ILE A 59 8.98 17.38 8.76
N PRO A 60 8.38 18.59 8.80
CA PRO A 60 7.21 18.85 9.63
C PRO A 60 6.02 17.97 9.23
N LYS A 61 5.17 17.62 10.20
CA LYS A 61 3.91 16.92 9.91
C LYS A 61 2.89 17.87 9.26
N ALA A 62 1.82 17.31 8.69
CA ALA A 62 0.76 18.08 8.02
C ALA A 62 0.12 19.17 8.91
N ASN A 63 0.06 18.96 10.23
CA ASN A 63 -0.41 19.96 11.20
C ASN A 63 0.68 20.98 11.61
N ASN A 64 1.78 21.06 10.86
CA ASN A 64 2.98 21.86 11.12
C ASN A 64 3.69 21.53 12.45
N TYR A 65 3.46 20.34 13.01
CA TYR A 65 4.20 19.83 14.17
C TYR A 65 5.70 19.69 13.86
N ARG A 66 6.54 20.24 14.74
CA ARG A 66 8.00 20.23 14.62
C ARG A 66 8.67 19.81 15.93
N SER A 67 9.50 18.78 15.87
CA SER A 67 10.28 18.26 17.01
C SER A 67 11.27 17.19 16.53
N LEU A 68 12.42 17.06 17.18
CA LEU A 68 13.31 15.91 17.00
C LEU A 68 12.89 14.80 17.95
N HIS A 69 12.64 13.61 17.43
CA HIS A 69 12.31 12.43 18.25
C HIS A 69 13.46 11.46 18.19
N THR A 70 13.90 10.97 19.35
CA THR A 70 14.88 9.89 19.44
C THR A 70 14.50 8.93 20.56
N ALA A 71 14.81 7.65 20.38
CA ALA A 71 14.73 6.66 21.45
C ALA A 71 16.13 6.12 21.72
N VAL A 72 16.50 6.05 22.99
CA VAL A 72 17.80 5.56 23.45
C VAL A 72 17.61 4.46 24.50
N PHE A 73 18.64 3.65 24.70
CA PHE A 73 18.73 2.77 25.86
C PHE A 73 19.13 3.63 27.08
N GLY A 74 18.20 3.83 28.00
CA GLY A 74 18.43 4.60 29.22
C GLY A 74 19.13 3.76 30.30
N VAL A 75 19.24 4.34 31.49
CA VAL A 75 19.81 3.68 32.68
C VAL A 75 19.01 2.39 32.96
N ASN A 76 19.70 1.29 33.23
CA ASN A 76 19.14 -0.06 33.45
C ASN A 76 18.41 -0.68 32.23
N GLY A 77 18.70 -0.25 31.01
CA GLY A 77 18.15 -0.84 29.78
C GLY A 77 16.71 -0.41 29.46
N VAL A 78 16.14 0.51 30.25
CA VAL A 78 14.79 1.04 30.03
C VAL A 78 14.76 1.89 28.76
N SER A 79 13.78 1.63 27.90
CA SER A 79 13.62 2.38 26.65
C SER A 79 13.15 3.81 26.95
N THR A 80 14.05 4.78 26.76
CA THR A 80 13.74 6.19 27.03
C THR A 80 13.60 6.96 25.73
N SER A 81 12.48 7.66 25.59
CA SER A 81 12.18 8.49 24.42
C SER A 81 12.36 9.97 24.75
N PHE A 82 13.06 10.69 23.88
CA PHE A 82 13.29 12.13 24.01
C PHE A 82 12.65 12.86 22.84
N GLN A 83 12.08 14.01 23.15
CA GLN A 83 11.54 14.95 22.17
C GLN A 83 12.18 16.32 22.39
N ILE A 84 12.94 16.80 21.40
CA ILE A 84 13.70 18.05 21.50
C ILE A 84 13.09 19.09 20.55
N ARG A 85 12.80 20.28 21.07
CA ARG A 85 12.13 21.34 20.29
C ARG A 85 12.41 22.71 20.86
N THR A 86 12.04 23.75 20.11
CA THR A 86 12.12 25.14 20.59
C THR A 86 10.85 25.57 21.32
N PRO A 87 10.88 26.66 22.14
CA PRO A 87 9.68 27.21 22.76
C PRO A 87 8.59 27.56 21.74
N GLN A 88 8.97 28.00 20.54
CA GLN A 88 8.02 28.30 19.47
C GLN A 88 7.37 27.03 18.91
N MET A 89 8.15 25.98 18.67
CA MET A 89 7.65 24.68 18.23
C MET A 89 6.75 24.03 19.28
N HIS A 90 7.07 24.21 20.56
CA HIS A 90 6.26 23.72 21.67
C HIS A 90 4.88 24.40 21.72
N LYS A 91 4.82 25.73 21.53
CA LYS A 91 3.54 26.47 21.45
C LYS A 91 2.66 26.02 20.28
N ILE A 92 3.27 25.70 19.13
CA ILE A 92 2.54 25.17 17.96
C ILE A 92 1.98 23.77 18.25
N ASP A 93 2.70 22.93 19.00
CA ASP A 93 2.19 21.61 19.39
C ASP A 93 1.04 21.68 20.39
N GLU A 94 1.11 22.58 21.38
CA GLU A 94 0.07 22.70 22.42
C GLU A 94 -1.21 23.37 21.92
N PHE A 95 -1.08 24.46 21.17
CA PHE A 95 -2.22 25.31 20.79
C PHE A 95 -2.50 25.29 19.29
N GLY A 96 -1.77 24.50 18.51
CA GLY A 96 -1.94 24.40 17.06
C GLY A 96 -1.71 25.73 16.35
N ILE A 97 -2.41 25.93 15.23
CA ILE A 97 -2.33 27.12 14.37
C ILE A 97 -2.77 28.40 15.11
N LEU A 98 -3.63 28.26 16.14
CA LEU A 98 -4.13 29.38 16.94
C LEU A 98 -3.02 30.10 17.74
N SER A 99 -1.93 29.41 18.08
CA SER A 99 -0.77 30.01 18.76
C SER A 99 -0.12 31.17 17.99
N ASN A 100 -0.19 31.10 16.65
CA ASN A 100 0.45 32.04 15.76
C ASN A 100 -0.47 33.20 15.38
N ILE A 101 -1.79 33.00 15.36
CA ILE A 101 -2.76 34.04 14.93
C ILE A 101 -2.68 35.29 15.81
N HIS A 102 -2.54 35.13 17.13
CA HIS A 102 -2.43 36.26 18.07
C HIS A 102 -1.12 37.06 17.93
N LYS A 103 -0.01 36.42 17.53
CA LYS A 103 1.31 37.08 17.38
C LYS A 103 1.52 37.68 15.99
N PHE A 104 1.00 37.05 14.95
CA PHE A 104 1.19 37.50 13.57
C PHE A 104 0.25 38.65 13.18
N SER A 105 -0.91 38.81 13.83
CA SER A 105 -1.76 39.99 13.60
C SER A 105 -1.12 41.29 14.08
N ALA A 106 -0.21 41.22 15.06
CA ALA A 106 0.46 42.39 15.65
C ALA A 106 1.74 42.84 14.92
N ILE A 107 2.41 41.97 14.15
CA ILE A 107 3.78 42.25 13.63
C ILE A 107 3.82 42.38 12.10
N ASN A 108 2.99 41.63 11.34
CA ASN A 108 2.95 41.78 9.88
C ASN A 108 1.72 41.07 9.25
N PRO A 109 0.65 41.80 8.90
CA PRO A 109 -0.60 41.20 8.42
C PRO A 109 -0.45 40.45 7.09
N LYS A 110 0.50 40.83 6.23
CA LYS A 110 0.75 40.17 4.94
C LYS A 110 1.30 38.74 5.08
N ARG A 111 2.20 38.48 6.04
CA ARG A 111 2.77 37.13 6.28
C ARG A 111 1.77 36.20 6.98
N ALA A 112 0.98 36.76 7.90
CA ALA A 112 -0.16 36.07 8.51
C ALA A 112 -1.14 35.59 7.43
N SER A 113 -1.48 36.48 6.48
CA SER A 113 -2.39 36.18 5.38
C SER A 113 -1.86 35.08 4.46
N SER A 114 -0.54 34.93 4.27
CA SER A 114 0.05 33.91 3.40
C SER A 114 -0.04 32.51 4.00
N VAL A 115 0.29 32.37 5.29
CA VAL A 115 0.23 31.07 6.01
C VAL A 115 -1.23 30.64 6.19
N ILE A 116 -2.11 31.60 6.50
CA ILE A 116 -3.56 31.38 6.52
C ILE A 116 -4.04 31.01 5.10
N LYS A 117 -3.61 31.69 4.03
CA LYS A 117 -4.00 31.36 2.65
C LYS A 117 -3.52 29.98 2.19
N GLU A 118 -2.35 29.49 2.60
CA GLU A 118 -1.90 28.13 2.24
C GLU A 118 -2.72 27.05 2.94
N HIS A 119 -3.00 27.21 4.23
CA HIS A 119 -3.83 26.26 4.98
C HIS A 119 -5.32 26.40 4.65
N VAL A 120 -5.79 27.61 4.37
CA VAL A 120 -7.12 27.87 3.82
C VAL A 120 -7.19 27.34 2.39
N LYS A 121 -6.14 27.34 1.57
CA LYS A 121 -6.11 26.63 0.28
C LYS A 121 -6.14 25.11 0.43
N TRP A 122 -5.51 24.57 1.47
CA TRP A 122 -5.60 23.14 1.80
C TRP A 122 -7.00 22.77 2.31
N LEU A 123 -7.59 23.57 3.20
CA LEU A 123 -8.97 23.45 3.67
C LEU A 123 -9.98 23.73 2.55
N GLN A 124 -9.74 24.68 1.66
CA GLN A 124 -10.51 24.98 0.46
C GLN A 124 -10.34 23.90 -0.59
N LYS A 125 -9.20 23.22 -0.69
CA LYS A 125 -9.12 21.98 -1.48
C LYS A 125 -10.08 20.94 -0.92
N ILE A 126 -10.20 20.83 0.40
CA ILE A 126 -11.15 19.91 1.05
C ILE A 126 -12.60 20.41 0.92
N LEU A 127 -12.85 21.72 1.00
CA LEU A 127 -14.18 22.36 0.95
C LEU A 127 -14.71 22.58 -0.47
N ASN A 128 -13.90 23.04 -1.43
CA ASN A 128 -14.28 23.19 -2.83
C ASN A 128 -14.45 21.84 -3.53
N ILE A 129 -13.91 20.76 -2.96
CA ILE A 129 -14.27 19.38 -3.31
C ILE A 129 -15.75 19.08 -2.96
N SER A 130 -16.35 19.83 -2.04
CA SER A 130 -17.76 19.69 -1.65
C SER A 130 -18.73 20.40 -2.60
N ASP A 131 -18.26 21.37 -3.39
CA ASP A 131 -19.13 22.18 -4.28
C ASP A 131 -19.29 21.59 -5.69
N GLU A 132 -18.41 20.67 -6.10
CA GLU A 132 -18.50 19.94 -7.37
C GLU A 132 -18.68 18.43 -7.13
N LEU A 133 -19.81 18.00 -6.57
CA LEU A 133 -20.13 16.56 -6.55
C LEU A 133 -21.61 16.25 -6.82
N PRO A 134 -21.88 15.42 -7.84
CA PRO A 134 -22.85 14.35 -7.75
C PRO A 134 -22.43 13.36 -6.64
N SER A 135 -23.43 12.80 -5.96
CA SER A 135 -23.34 11.94 -4.79
C SER A 135 -22.63 10.59 -5.01
N ASP A 136 -21.31 10.55 -5.19
CA ASP A 136 -20.57 9.29 -5.34
C ASP A 136 -19.82 8.88 -4.07
N GLN A 137 -20.32 7.85 -3.36
CA GLN A 137 -19.64 7.22 -2.21
C GLN A 137 -18.22 6.74 -2.54
N LYS A 138 -17.95 6.37 -3.81
CA LYS A 138 -16.62 5.97 -4.30
C LYS A 138 -15.58 7.09 -4.18
N PHE A 139 -16.00 8.34 -4.24
CA PHE A 139 -15.12 9.49 -4.10
C PHE A 139 -14.67 9.69 -2.65
N LEU A 140 -15.58 9.56 -1.70
CA LEU A 140 -15.27 9.61 -0.27
C LEU A 140 -14.37 8.45 0.16
N ASP A 141 -14.54 7.26 -0.42
CA ASP A 141 -13.65 6.12 -0.16
C ASP A 141 -12.24 6.38 -0.71
N ASN A 142 -12.11 6.99 -1.91
CA ASN A 142 -10.81 7.37 -2.45
C ASN A 142 -10.11 8.44 -1.60
N LEU A 143 -10.83 9.45 -1.10
CA LEU A 143 -10.27 10.47 -0.21
C LEU A 143 -9.90 9.93 1.16
N LYS A 144 -10.75 9.09 1.75
CA LYS A 144 -10.45 8.40 3.01
C LYS A 144 -9.18 7.55 2.87
N MET A 145 -9.02 6.85 1.75
CA MET A 145 -7.81 6.09 1.45
C MET A 145 -6.57 7.01 1.33
N ASP A 146 -6.65 8.14 0.64
CA ASP A 146 -5.50 9.05 0.46
C ASP A 146 -5.10 9.81 1.74
N ILE A 147 -6.06 10.05 2.64
CA ILE A 147 -5.85 10.80 3.91
C ILE A 147 -5.40 9.86 5.05
N LEU A 148 -5.87 8.61 5.07
CA LEU A 148 -5.62 7.66 6.17
C LEU A 148 -4.43 6.72 5.91
N GLN A 149 -3.88 6.69 4.70
CA GLN A 149 -2.70 5.88 4.41
C GLN A 149 -1.44 6.46 5.07
N ASN A 150 -0.56 5.57 5.55
CA ASN A 150 0.79 5.95 5.90
C ASN A 150 1.44 6.65 4.70
N ARG A 151 2.13 7.77 4.93
CA ARG A 151 2.78 8.55 3.88
C ARG A 151 4.25 8.14 3.78
N ILE A 152 4.75 8.02 2.56
CA ILE A 152 6.15 7.79 2.24
C ILE A 152 6.80 9.08 1.74
N PHE A 153 8.07 9.25 2.05
CA PHE A 153 8.86 10.39 1.62
C PHE A 153 9.97 9.90 0.70
N VAL A 154 9.93 10.36 -0.55
CA VAL A 154 10.81 9.92 -1.63
C VAL A 154 11.61 11.13 -2.12
N PHE A 155 12.88 10.92 -2.44
CA PHE A 155 13.79 11.97 -2.86
C PHE A 155 13.95 11.99 -4.38
N THR A 156 14.01 13.19 -4.95
CA THR A 156 14.56 13.39 -6.30
C THR A 156 16.09 13.38 -6.23
N PRO A 157 16.81 13.18 -7.35
CA PRO A 157 18.27 13.21 -7.37
C PRO A 157 18.87 14.56 -6.96
N HIS A 158 18.06 15.62 -7.03
CA HIS A 158 18.42 16.98 -6.62
C HIS A 158 18.10 17.27 -5.14
N GLY A 159 17.64 16.27 -4.37
CA GLY A 159 17.35 16.40 -2.95
C GLY A 159 15.96 16.98 -2.61
N LYS A 160 15.11 17.27 -3.59
CA LYS A 160 13.71 17.67 -3.34
C LYS A 160 12.92 16.46 -2.83
N ILE A 161 12.17 16.66 -1.74
CA ILE A 161 11.30 15.65 -1.12
C ILE A 161 9.93 15.69 -1.79
N ILE A 162 9.42 14.52 -2.15
CA ILE A 162 8.06 14.30 -2.64
C ILE A 162 7.32 13.39 -1.64
N ASP A 163 6.14 13.85 -1.24
CA ASP A 163 5.24 13.12 -0.35
C ASP A 163 4.23 12.33 -1.18
N LEU A 164 4.18 11.00 -0.97
CA LEU A 164 3.27 10.08 -1.63
C LEU A 164 2.60 9.14 -0.61
N PRO A 165 1.44 8.55 -0.92
CA PRO A 165 0.88 7.48 -0.10
C PRO A 165 1.73 6.21 -0.15
N GLN A 166 1.68 5.39 0.91
CA GLN A 166 2.33 4.09 0.96
C GLN A 166 1.81 3.17 -0.15
N GLY A 167 2.73 2.49 -0.84
CA GLY A 167 2.42 1.66 -2.00
C GLY A 167 2.32 2.43 -3.32
N ALA A 168 2.63 3.73 -3.32
CA ALA A 168 2.79 4.49 -4.56
C ALA A 168 3.91 3.92 -5.42
N THR A 169 3.70 3.95 -6.74
CA THR A 169 4.64 3.45 -7.73
C THR A 169 5.62 4.54 -8.19
N VAL A 170 6.68 4.13 -8.87
CA VAL A 170 7.58 5.05 -9.60
C VAL A 170 6.79 5.99 -10.54
N LEU A 171 5.74 5.48 -11.18
CA LEU A 171 4.93 6.28 -12.09
C LEU A 171 4.13 7.37 -11.35
N ASP A 172 3.59 7.04 -10.16
CA ASP A 172 2.97 8.04 -9.27
C ASP A 172 3.95 9.17 -8.92
N PHE A 173 5.20 8.82 -8.61
CA PHE A 173 6.26 9.79 -8.35
C PHE A 173 6.56 10.68 -9.56
N ALA A 174 6.64 10.11 -10.77
CA ALA A 174 6.88 10.88 -11.99
C ALA A 174 5.81 11.96 -12.21
N TYR A 175 4.53 11.63 -12.04
CA TYR A 175 3.42 12.57 -12.17
C TYR A 175 3.34 13.58 -11.01
N ALA A 176 3.81 13.22 -9.82
CA ALA A 176 3.91 14.13 -8.68
C ALA A 176 5.02 15.17 -8.86
N VAL A 177 6.12 14.82 -9.53
CA VAL A 177 7.17 15.78 -9.89
C VAL A 177 6.67 16.73 -10.98
N HIS A 178 6.23 16.20 -12.12
CA HIS A 178 5.68 17.00 -13.22
C HIS A 178 4.91 16.15 -14.23
N SER A 179 3.79 16.64 -14.77
CA SER A 179 3.00 15.91 -15.76
C SER A 179 3.79 15.53 -17.02
N ASN A 180 4.67 16.40 -17.53
CA ASN A 180 5.51 16.09 -18.70
C ASN A 180 6.51 14.95 -18.44
N ILE A 181 7.07 14.87 -17.21
CA ILE A 181 7.98 13.79 -16.81
C ILE A 181 7.19 12.48 -16.73
N GLY A 182 5.99 12.53 -16.15
CA GLY A 182 5.05 11.42 -16.16
C GLY A 182 4.70 10.95 -17.56
N HIS A 183 4.39 11.87 -18.49
CA HIS A 183 4.00 11.50 -19.86
C HIS A 183 5.14 10.83 -20.64
N LYS A 184 6.37 11.30 -20.45
CA LYS A 184 7.56 10.84 -21.16
C LYS A 184 8.33 9.75 -20.41
N ALA A 185 7.79 9.20 -19.31
CA ALA A 185 8.46 8.19 -18.51
C ALA A 185 8.70 6.91 -19.32
N LEU A 186 9.94 6.39 -19.30
CA LEU A 186 10.31 5.13 -19.96
C LEU A 186 10.71 4.07 -18.93
N LYS A 187 11.66 4.42 -18.07
CA LYS A 187 12.17 3.59 -16.99
C LYS A 187 12.55 4.46 -15.80
N ALA A 188 12.91 3.85 -14.68
CA ALA A 188 13.45 4.58 -13.55
C ALA A 188 14.65 3.89 -12.93
N GLU A 189 15.32 4.63 -12.07
CA GLU A 189 16.47 4.19 -11.31
C GLU A 189 16.19 4.55 -9.85
N ILE A 190 16.24 3.55 -8.97
CA ILE A 190 16.02 3.69 -7.52
C ILE A 190 17.37 3.40 -6.86
N GLU A 191 17.92 4.38 -6.14
CA GLU A 191 19.22 4.23 -5.45
C GLU A 191 20.37 3.75 -6.38
N GLY A 192 20.37 4.18 -7.64
CA GLY A 192 21.39 3.78 -8.62
C GLY A 192 21.07 2.50 -9.41
N VAL A 193 19.98 1.79 -9.07
CA VAL A 193 19.61 0.51 -9.69
C VAL A 193 18.40 0.69 -10.61
N GLU A 194 18.47 0.14 -11.82
CA GLU A 194 17.34 0.18 -12.76
C GLU A 194 16.12 -0.56 -12.20
N ALA A 195 14.96 0.08 -12.29
CA ALA A 195 13.68 -0.41 -11.79
C ALA A 195 12.56 -0.15 -12.80
N PRO A 196 11.53 -1.04 -12.83
CA PRO A 196 10.37 -0.84 -13.67
C PRO A 196 9.48 0.30 -13.15
N LEU A 197 8.68 0.90 -14.03
CA LEU A 197 7.71 1.96 -13.66
C LEU A 197 6.64 1.50 -12.66
N THR A 198 6.43 0.18 -12.55
CA THR A 198 5.48 -0.46 -11.63
C THR A 198 6.06 -0.72 -10.24
N ALA A 199 7.35 -0.49 -10.03
CA ALA A 199 7.98 -0.72 -8.73
C ALA A 199 7.36 0.19 -7.66
N GLU A 200 7.07 -0.39 -6.49
CA GLU A 200 6.56 0.33 -5.33
C GLU A 200 7.70 1.01 -4.57
N LEU A 201 7.46 2.25 -4.14
CA LEU A 201 8.44 3.10 -3.47
C LEU A 201 8.37 2.97 -1.95
N LYS A 202 9.51 3.15 -1.30
CA LYS A 202 9.65 3.17 0.16
C LYS A 202 10.14 4.53 0.63
N THR A 203 9.88 4.83 1.90
CA THR A 203 10.40 6.03 2.55
C THR A 203 11.92 5.98 2.58
N GLY A 204 12.57 7.02 2.06
CA GLY A 204 14.03 7.09 1.97
C GLY A 204 14.58 6.93 0.56
N ASP A 205 13.80 6.37 -0.37
CA ASP A 205 14.29 6.06 -1.71
C ASP A 205 14.57 7.33 -2.53
N THR A 206 15.68 7.33 -3.24
CA THR A 206 16.04 8.34 -4.25
C THR A 206 15.69 7.80 -5.63
N VAL A 207 14.76 8.47 -6.31
CA VAL A 207 14.20 8.02 -7.57
C VAL A 207 14.56 8.97 -8.69
N LYS A 208 15.20 8.45 -9.74
CA LYS A 208 15.48 9.15 -10.99
C LYS A 208 14.63 8.57 -12.10
N VAL A 209 13.74 9.37 -12.66
CA VAL A 209 12.90 8.97 -13.79
C VAL A 209 13.66 9.25 -15.09
N ILE A 210 13.81 8.25 -15.92
CA ILE A 210 14.44 8.35 -17.24
C ILE A 210 13.32 8.59 -18.25
N THR A 211 13.41 9.72 -18.96
CA THR A 211 12.39 10.17 -19.92
C THR A 211 12.92 10.13 -21.35
N ALA A 212 12.04 9.85 -22.32
CA ALA A 212 12.36 9.84 -23.75
C ALA A 212 11.31 10.65 -24.54
N GLU A 213 11.71 11.31 -25.62
CA GLU A 213 10.80 12.17 -26.39
C GLU A 213 9.69 11.41 -27.11
N GLU A 214 9.98 10.19 -27.56
CA GLU A 214 8.99 9.30 -28.19
C GLU A 214 8.10 8.55 -27.20
N SER A 215 8.43 8.60 -25.90
CA SER A 215 7.61 7.92 -24.89
C SER A 215 6.29 8.66 -24.70
N CYS A 216 5.20 7.90 -24.73
CA CYS A 216 3.87 8.41 -24.47
C CYS A 216 3.11 7.55 -23.44
N PRO A 217 2.15 8.14 -22.70
CA PRO A 217 1.30 7.39 -21.79
C PRO A 217 0.57 6.25 -22.49
N ARG A 218 0.46 5.12 -21.80
CA ARG A 218 -0.36 3.98 -22.22
C ARG A 218 -1.58 3.85 -21.30
N LEU A 219 -2.68 3.34 -21.83
CA LEU A 219 -3.91 3.14 -21.06
C LEU A 219 -3.73 2.14 -19.92
N GLU A 220 -2.83 1.16 -20.08
CA GLU A 220 -2.44 0.20 -19.04
C GLU A 220 -1.90 0.87 -17.76
N TRP A 221 -1.32 2.07 -17.87
CA TRP A 221 -0.79 2.80 -16.71
C TRP A 221 -1.87 3.13 -15.68
N LEU A 222 -3.13 3.25 -16.09
CA LEU A 222 -4.25 3.45 -15.17
C LEU A 222 -4.42 2.29 -14.17
N ASN A 223 -3.96 1.08 -14.52
CA ASN A 223 -3.96 -0.08 -13.63
C ASN A 223 -2.78 -0.08 -12.66
N TRP A 224 -1.66 0.57 -13.01
CA TRP A 224 -0.43 0.58 -12.21
C TRP A 224 -0.40 1.71 -11.19
N VAL A 225 -0.88 2.89 -11.62
CA VAL A 225 -0.93 4.11 -10.81
C VAL A 225 -1.90 3.96 -9.64
N LYS A 226 -1.46 4.33 -8.44
CA LYS A 226 -2.29 4.26 -7.23
C LYS A 226 -2.97 5.59 -6.93
N THR A 227 -2.28 6.70 -7.14
CA THR A 227 -2.74 8.04 -6.76
C THR A 227 -3.85 8.56 -7.69
N ALA A 228 -4.81 9.28 -7.11
CA ALA A 228 -5.90 9.88 -7.88
C ALA A 228 -5.41 10.98 -8.84
N ASP A 229 -4.41 11.77 -8.41
CA ASP A 229 -3.84 12.86 -9.21
C ASP A 229 -3.17 12.35 -10.50
N ALA A 230 -2.35 11.30 -10.40
CA ALA A 230 -1.71 10.72 -11.58
C ALA A 230 -2.75 10.06 -12.51
N LYS A 231 -3.77 9.37 -11.98
CA LYS A 231 -4.89 8.85 -12.79
C LYS A 231 -5.61 9.97 -13.54
N HIS A 232 -5.89 11.08 -12.87
CA HIS A 232 -6.54 12.23 -13.47
C HIS A 232 -5.69 12.85 -14.59
N LYS A 233 -4.39 13.04 -14.36
CA LYS A 233 -3.44 13.57 -15.37
C LYS A 233 -3.35 12.68 -16.61
N ILE A 234 -3.29 11.36 -16.43
CA ILE A 234 -3.28 10.39 -17.54
C ILE A 234 -4.60 10.47 -18.33
N LYS A 235 -5.75 10.47 -17.67
CA LYS A 235 -7.05 10.61 -18.34
C LYS A 235 -7.17 11.93 -19.09
N ALA A 236 -6.70 13.03 -18.49
CA ALA A 236 -6.69 14.35 -19.12
C ALA A 236 -5.82 14.39 -20.38
N TYR A 237 -4.73 13.64 -20.42
CA TYR A 237 -3.90 13.47 -21.62
C TYR A 237 -4.68 12.83 -22.77
N PHE A 238 -5.33 11.68 -22.52
CA PHE A 238 -6.13 11.00 -23.55
C PHE A 238 -7.40 11.75 -23.95
N LYS A 239 -7.98 12.56 -23.05
CA LYS A 239 -9.13 13.42 -23.38
C LYS A 239 -8.78 14.48 -24.44
N LYS A 240 -7.52 14.95 -24.47
CA LYS A 240 -7.03 15.94 -25.43
C LYS A 240 -6.62 15.33 -26.78
N LYS A 241 -6.48 14.01 -26.87
CA LYS A 241 -6.14 13.33 -28.13
C LYS A 241 -7.31 13.32 -29.11
N ASN A 242 -6.98 13.15 -30.39
CA ASN A 242 -7.96 13.12 -31.48
C ASN A 242 -8.99 11.99 -31.27
N ILE A 243 -10.25 12.27 -31.60
CA ILE A 243 -11.38 11.34 -31.38
C ILE A 243 -11.20 10.06 -32.20
N GLU A 244 -10.70 10.19 -33.43
CA GLU A 244 -10.44 9.05 -34.34
C GLU A 244 -9.35 8.11 -33.79
N GLU A 245 -8.24 8.68 -33.29
CA GLU A 245 -7.18 7.89 -32.65
C GLU A 245 -7.68 7.16 -31.40
N CYS A 246 -8.50 7.83 -30.59
CA CYS A 246 -9.10 7.22 -29.39
C CYS A 246 -10.08 6.09 -29.76
N CYS A 247 -10.83 6.24 -30.86
CA CYS A 247 -11.73 5.20 -31.35
C CYS A 247 -10.95 3.95 -31.80
N ALA A 248 -9.89 4.15 -32.60
CA ALA A 248 -9.01 3.06 -33.04
C ALA A 248 -8.33 2.36 -31.86
N ALA A 249 -7.72 3.12 -30.94
CA ALA A 249 -7.07 2.57 -29.75
C ALA A 249 -8.05 1.83 -28.83
N GLY A 250 -9.27 2.34 -28.67
CA GLY A 250 -10.32 1.69 -27.90
C GLY A 250 -10.75 0.36 -28.51
N ARG A 251 -10.82 0.30 -29.85
CA ARG A 251 -11.11 -0.94 -30.58
C ARG A 251 -10.01 -1.98 -30.39
N ASP A 252 -8.76 -1.60 -30.58
CA ASP A 252 -7.62 -2.52 -30.43
C ASP A 252 -7.52 -3.10 -29.02
N LEU A 253 -7.75 -2.27 -28.00
CA LEU A 253 -7.77 -2.72 -26.60
C LEU A 253 -8.90 -3.70 -26.31
N LEU A 254 -10.10 -3.41 -26.80
CA LEU A 254 -11.24 -4.29 -26.62
C LEU A 254 -11.04 -5.62 -27.37
N GLU A 255 -10.52 -5.58 -28.61
CA GLU A 255 -10.18 -6.79 -29.38
C GLU A 255 -9.11 -7.62 -28.70
N THR A 256 -8.06 -7.01 -28.15
CA THR A 256 -6.97 -7.72 -27.47
C THR A 256 -7.49 -8.45 -26.23
N GLU A 257 -8.32 -7.77 -25.42
CA GLU A 257 -8.90 -8.35 -24.22
C GLU A 257 -9.92 -9.46 -24.55
N LEU A 258 -10.72 -9.29 -25.60
CA LEU A 258 -11.66 -10.30 -26.09
C LEU A 258 -10.96 -11.52 -26.69
N LYS A 259 -9.86 -11.33 -27.42
CA LYS A 259 -9.03 -12.42 -27.92
C LYS A 259 -8.43 -13.22 -26.78
N HIS A 260 -7.95 -12.54 -25.74
CA HIS A 260 -7.38 -13.18 -24.55
C HIS A 260 -8.43 -13.98 -23.77
N LEU A 261 -9.64 -13.46 -23.61
CA LEU A 261 -10.66 -14.09 -22.77
C LEU A 261 -11.54 -15.10 -23.50
N GLN A 262 -11.88 -14.91 -24.77
CA GLN A 262 -12.87 -15.76 -25.45
C GLN A 262 -12.49 -16.15 -26.88
N LYS A 263 -11.35 -15.68 -27.42
CA LYS A 263 -10.93 -15.88 -28.82
C LYS A 263 -11.99 -15.41 -29.84
N ILE A 264 -12.75 -14.38 -29.50
CA ILE A 264 -13.78 -13.78 -30.36
C ILE A 264 -13.28 -12.40 -30.83
N ASP A 265 -13.43 -12.12 -32.12
CA ASP A 265 -13.19 -10.79 -32.68
C ASP A 265 -14.41 -9.87 -32.44
N VAL A 266 -14.18 -8.56 -32.28
CA VAL A 266 -15.25 -7.56 -32.06
C VAL A 266 -16.31 -7.60 -33.17
N SER A 267 -15.94 -7.95 -34.40
CA SER A 267 -16.85 -8.09 -35.55
C SER A 267 -17.83 -9.26 -35.46
N LYS A 268 -17.57 -10.24 -34.58
CA LYS A 268 -18.41 -11.45 -34.41
C LYS A 268 -19.35 -11.35 -33.19
N ILE A 269 -19.35 -10.22 -32.48
CA ILE A 269 -20.26 -10.00 -31.34
C ILE A 269 -21.67 -9.76 -31.88
N SER A 270 -22.66 -10.48 -31.35
CA SER A 270 -24.05 -10.28 -31.75
C SER A 270 -24.56 -8.89 -31.39
N GLU A 271 -25.31 -8.25 -32.30
CA GLU A 271 -25.89 -6.91 -32.10
C GLU A 271 -26.72 -6.79 -30.81
N SER A 272 -27.35 -7.89 -30.38
CA SER A 272 -28.09 -7.99 -29.12
C SER A 272 -27.22 -7.76 -27.89
N LYS A 273 -25.97 -8.28 -27.88
CA LYS A 273 -25.02 -8.11 -26.78
C LYS A 273 -24.43 -6.70 -26.77
N ILE A 274 -24.21 -6.11 -27.95
CA ILE A 274 -23.77 -4.71 -28.08
C ILE A 274 -24.82 -3.75 -27.53
N LYS A 275 -26.10 -3.92 -27.91
CA LYS A 275 -27.22 -3.11 -27.37
C LYS A 275 -27.34 -3.21 -25.85
N LYS A 276 -27.06 -4.38 -25.27
CA LYS A 276 -27.03 -4.56 -23.82
C LYS A 276 -25.93 -3.73 -23.17
N ALA A 277 -24.71 -3.80 -23.69
CA ALA A 277 -23.59 -3.00 -23.19
C ALA A 277 -23.87 -1.48 -23.33
N LEU A 278 -24.40 -1.03 -24.47
CA LEU A 278 -24.77 0.36 -24.71
C LEU A 278 -25.77 0.88 -23.67
N LYS A 279 -26.80 0.08 -23.32
CA LYS A 279 -27.75 0.42 -22.25
C LYS A 279 -27.09 0.49 -20.87
N THR A 280 -26.18 -0.42 -20.55
CA THR A 280 -25.49 -0.44 -19.23
C THR A 280 -24.62 0.80 -19.01
N PHE A 281 -23.96 1.30 -20.05
CA PHE A 281 -23.09 2.47 -19.96
C PHE A 281 -23.78 3.79 -20.34
N GLY A 282 -25.05 3.75 -20.77
CA GLY A 282 -25.82 4.94 -21.13
C GLY A 282 -25.33 5.62 -22.40
N VAL A 283 -24.88 4.85 -23.39
CA VAL A 283 -24.25 5.37 -24.62
C VAL A 283 -25.05 4.98 -25.86
N ASP A 284 -25.18 5.89 -26.83
CA ASP A 284 -26.05 5.69 -28.01
C ASP A 284 -25.37 4.93 -29.17
N SER A 285 -24.04 4.91 -29.22
CA SER A 285 -23.26 4.35 -30.33
C SER A 285 -22.06 3.54 -29.85
N LEU A 286 -21.71 2.48 -30.59
CA LEU A 286 -20.50 1.70 -30.37
C LEU A 286 -19.25 2.57 -30.44
N ASP A 287 -19.19 3.53 -31.38
CA ASP A 287 -18.04 4.41 -31.53
C ASP A 287 -17.83 5.28 -30.29
N LYS A 288 -18.92 5.80 -29.70
CA LYS A 288 -18.84 6.55 -28.43
C LYS A 288 -18.31 5.66 -27.31
N LEU A 289 -18.74 4.40 -27.24
CA LEU A 289 -18.25 3.44 -26.25
C LEU A 289 -16.74 3.16 -26.45
N LEU A 290 -16.30 2.96 -27.70
CA LEU A 290 -14.89 2.77 -28.05
C LEU A 290 -14.04 4.00 -27.71
N ILE A 291 -14.56 5.21 -27.97
CA ILE A 291 -13.92 6.47 -27.57
C ILE A 291 -13.76 6.55 -26.05
N MET A 292 -14.78 6.14 -25.27
CA MET A 292 -14.69 6.12 -23.80
C MET A 292 -13.65 5.10 -23.30
N ILE A 293 -13.51 3.95 -23.96
CA ILE A 293 -12.45 2.98 -23.69
C ILE A 293 -11.07 3.58 -24.02
N GLY A 294 -10.91 4.19 -25.19
CA GLY A 294 -9.67 4.84 -25.62
C GLY A 294 -9.27 6.04 -24.77
N ARG A 295 -10.23 6.69 -24.09
CA ARG A 295 -9.97 7.74 -23.10
C ARG A 295 -9.66 7.21 -21.69
N GLY A 296 -9.84 5.91 -21.46
CA GLY A 296 -9.68 5.28 -20.15
C GLY A 296 -10.78 5.67 -19.14
N GLU A 297 -11.94 6.11 -19.64
CA GLU A 297 -13.13 6.37 -18.81
C GLU A 297 -13.76 5.04 -18.38
N ILE A 298 -13.79 4.07 -19.29
CA ILE A 298 -14.30 2.71 -19.07
C ILE A 298 -13.16 1.71 -19.35
N MET A 299 -13.00 0.69 -18.52
CA MET A 299 -12.01 -0.37 -18.78
C MET A 299 -12.61 -1.47 -19.67
N PRO A 300 -11.83 -2.05 -20.60
CA PRO A 300 -12.31 -3.12 -21.49
C PRO A 300 -12.97 -4.29 -20.74
N LYS A 301 -12.39 -4.70 -19.59
CA LYS A 301 -12.92 -5.75 -18.71
C LYS A 301 -14.37 -5.49 -18.25
N ASP A 302 -14.72 -4.24 -17.98
CA ASP A 302 -16.04 -3.87 -17.48
C ASP A 302 -17.05 -3.99 -18.63
N VAL A 303 -16.65 -3.62 -19.85
CA VAL A 303 -17.45 -3.81 -21.07
C VAL A 303 -17.68 -5.29 -21.36
N ILE A 304 -16.64 -6.12 -21.27
CA ILE A 304 -16.73 -7.57 -21.48
C ILE A 304 -17.69 -8.19 -20.47
N SER A 305 -17.65 -7.76 -19.20
CA SER A 305 -18.57 -8.23 -18.16
C SER A 305 -20.04 -7.83 -18.39
N ALA A 306 -20.28 -6.77 -19.16
CA ALA A 306 -21.62 -6.35 -19.57
C ALA A 306 -22.13 -7.13 -20.80
N ILE A 307 -21.22 -7.50 -21.71
CA ILE A 307 -21.50 -8.25 -22.95
C ILE A 307 -21.73 -9.74 -22.66
N PHE A 308 -20.92 -10.33 -21.78
CA PHE A 308 -20.93 -11.77 -21.50
C PHE A 308 -21.38 -12.08 -20.07
N SER A 309 -22.09 -13.19 -19.90
CA SER A 309 -22.44 -13.67 -18.55
C SER A 309 -21.18 -14.09 -17.78
N LYS A 310 -21.26 -14.10 -16.45
CA LYS A 310 -20.14 -14.54 -15.59
C LYS A 310 -19.65 -15.96 -15.98
N GLU A 311 -20.57 -16.82 -16.39
CA GLU A 311 -20.30 -18.19 -16.86
C GLU A 311 -19.58 -18.20 -18.22
N GLU A 312 -19.99 -17.36 -19.17
CA GLU A 312 -19.33 -17.23 -20.48
C GLU A 312 -17.90 -16.65 -20.35
N VAL A 313 -17.67 -15.72 -19.42
CA VAL A 313 -16.33 -15.16 -19.13
C VAL A 313 -15.43 -16.21 -18.45
N LEU A 314 -15.99 -17.05 -17.59
CA LEU A 314 -15.28 -18.14 -16.94
C LEU A 314 -14.97 -19.30 -17.91
N ALA A 315 -15.88 -19.60 -18.85
CA ALA A 315 -15.71 -20.66 -19.84
C ALA A 315 -14.64 -20.35 -20.90
N GLY A 316 -14.42 -19.07 -21.22
CA GLY A 316 -13.40 -18.65 -22.19
C GLY A 316 -11.97 -18.59 -21.64
N ARG A 317 -11.80 -18.46 -20.32
CA ARG A 317 -10.49 -18.66 -19.69
C ARG A 317 -10.13 -20.12 -19.90
N THR A 318 -8.97 -20.38 -20.51
CA THR A 318 -8.45 -21.74 -20.63
C THR A 318 -8.33 -22.36 -19.25
N PHE A 319 -9.36 -23.10 -18.84
CA PHE A 319 -9.23 -24.12 -17.83
C PHE A 319 -8.16 -25.05 -18.38
N PHE A 320 -7.03 -25.19 -17.70
CA PHE A 320 -6.31 -26.44 -17.83
C PHE A 320 -7.28 -27.48 -17.28
N PRO A 321 -7.88 -28.35 -18.12
CA PRO A 321 -8.59 -29.48 -17.55
C PRO A 321 -7.55 -30.20 -16.72
N TYR A 322 -7.77 -30.28 -15.41
CA TYR A 322 -6.93 -31.06 -14.53
C TYR A 322 -7.09 -32.50 -15.03
N LYS A 323 -6.20 -32.96 -15.91
CA LYS A 323 -6.14 -34.36 -16.31
C LYS A 323 -5.85 -35.09 -15.01
N LYS A 324 -6.85 -35.77 -14.48
CA LYS A 324 -6.72 -36.64 -13.30
C LYS A 324 -5.74 -37.74 -13.70
N SER A 325 -4.45 -37.50 -13.50
CA SER A 325 -3.42 -38.51 -13.70
C SER A 325 -3.71 -39.60 -12.68
N GLN A 326 -4.17 -40.76 -13.15
CA GLN A 326 -4.31 -41.95 -12.32
C GLN A 326 -2.93 -42.19 -11.66
N ASN A 327 -2.86 -42.03 -10.33
CA ASN A 327 -1.69 -42.17 -9.46
C ASN A 327 -0.68 -41.01 -9.35
N ALA A 328 -0.99 -39.77 -9.72
CA ALA A 328 -0.09 -38.66 -9.36
C ALA A 328 -0.14 -38.36 -7.84
N LEU A 329 1.03 -38.35 -7.19
CA LEU A 329 1.22 -37.87 -5.82
C LEU A 329 1.47 -36.37 -5.84
N TYR A 330 0.78 -35.62 -4.98
CA TYR A 330 0.87 -34.17 -4.89
C TYR A 330 1.61 -33.75 -3.62
N PRO A 331 2.79 -33.10 -3.72
CA PRO A 331 3.50 -32.60 -2.56
C PRO A 331 2.79 -31.35 -2.02
N ILE A 332 2.37 -31.40 -0.77
CA ILE A 332 1.67 -30.32 -0.07
C ILE A 332 2.46 -29.94 1.17
N LYS A 333 2.76 -28.64 1.30
CA LYS A 333 3.39 -28.07 2.50
C LYS A 333 2.31 -27.70 3.53
N ILE A 334 2.49 -28.19 4.74
CA ILE A 334 1.59 -27.96 5.88
C ILE A 334 2.40 -27.34 7.03
N ILE A 335 1.70 -26.60 7.88
CA ILE A 335 2.24 -25.95 9.08
C ILE A 335 1.45 -26.48 10.27
N ILE A 336 2.16 -26.98 11.27
CA ILE A 336 1.64 -27.46 12.55
C ILE A 336 2.19 -26.54 13.64
N ILE A 337 1.29 -25.93 14.40
CA ILE A 337 1.61 -25.10 15.57
C ILE A 337 1.27 -25.93 16.80
N PHE A 338 2.23 -26.13 17.70
CA PHE A 338 2.08 -27.02 18.84
C PHE A 338 2.85 -26.54 20.06
N GLU A 339 2.46 -26.97 21.25
CA GLU A 339 3.27 -26.84 22.47
C GLU A 339 4.08 -28.11 22.69
N ASP A 340 5.39 -27.97 22.90
CA ASP A 340 6.28 -29.13 22.95
C ASP A 340 5.99 -30.03 24.17
N ARG A 341 6.00 -31.34 23.93
CA ARG A 341 5.91 -32.38 24.98
C ARG A 341 6.63 -33.64 24.55
N ILE A 342 7.08 -34.41 25.54
CA ILE A 342 7.71 -35.71 25.31
C ILE A 342 6.75 -36.60 24.49
N GLY A 343 7.25 -37.13 23.37
CA GLY A 343 6.50 -38.04 22.51
C GLY A 343 5.64 -37.38 21.42
N LEU A 344 5.49 -36.05 21.39
CA LEU A 344 4.60 -35.38 20.42
C LEU A 344 5.00 -35.66 18.95
N PHE A 345 6.30 -35.64 18.65
CA PHE A 345 6.80 -35.97 17.32
C PHE A 345 6.42 -37.38 16.88
N LYS A 346 6.44 -38.35 17.80
CA LYS A 346 6.01 -39.73 17.54
C LYS A 346 4.51 -39.78 17.26
N ASP A 347 3.71 -39.04 18.02
CA ASP A 347 2.25 -38.99 17.84
C ASP A 347 1.89 -38.39 16.46
N ILE A 348 2.56 -37.30 16.07
CA ILE A 348 2.39 -36.66 14.74
C ILE A 348 2.80 -37.63 13.62
N ALA A 349 4.00 -38.21 13.71
CA ALA A 349 4.51 -39.12 12.69
C ALA A 349 3.63 -40.37 12.55
N SER A 350 3.20 -40.95 13.68
CA SER A 350 2.32 -42.13 13.68
C SER A 350 0.95 -41.83 13.10
N THR A 351 0.39 -40.65 13.39
CA THR A 351 -0.90 -40.22 12.85
C THR A 351 -0.85 -40.08 11.35
N ILE A 352 0.21 -39.47 10.81
CA ILE A 352 0.38 -39.29 9.36
C ILE A 352 0.66 -40.63 8.67
N SER A 353 1.45 -41.50 9.30
CA SER A 353 1.74 -42.83 8.77
C SER A 353 0.50 -43.72 8.64
N ARG A 354 -0.53 -43.55 9.49
CA ARG A 354 -1.81 -44.28 9.39
C ARG A 354 -2.57 -43.97 8.09
N PHE A 355 -2.38 -42.78 7.53
CA PHE A 355 -3.00 -42.39 6.25
C PHE A 355 -2.20 -42.85 5.04
N ASN A 356 -1.12 -43.62 5.24
CA ASN A 356 -0.24 -44.13 4.19
C ASN A 356 0.28 -43.01 3.26
N VAL A 357 0.68 -41.89 3.88
CA VAL A 357 1.22 -40.70 3.22
C VAL A 357 2.70 -40.58 3.49
N ASN A 358 3.48 -40.31 2.43
CA ASN A 358 4.91 -40.09 2.54
C ASN A 358 5.21 -38.66 3.04
N ILE A 359 6.21 -38.53 3.91
CA ILE A 359 6.70 -37.25 4.42
C ILE A 359 8.02 -36.95 3.71
N SER A 360 8.02 -36.03 2.75
CA SER A 360 9.21 -35.72 1.94
C SER A 360 10.14 -34.69 2.60
N GLY A 361 9.68 -33.98 3.63
CA GLY A 361 10.54 -33.10 4.41
C GLY A 361 9.87 -32.58 5.67
N VAL A 362 10.66 -32.41 6.72
CA VAL A 362 10.23 -31.85 8.01
C VAL A 362 11.23 -30.77 8.44
N SER A 363 10.73 -29.60 8.82
CA SER A 363 11.53 -28.51 9.38
C SER A 363 10.83 -27.98 10.63
N VAL A 364 11.54 -27.96 11.75
CA VAL A 364 11.02 -27.44 13.02
C VAL A 364 11.72 -26.14 13.33
N LYS A 365 10.94 -25.12 13.65
CA LYS A 365 11.43 -23.84 14.15
C LYS A 365 10.83 -23.62 15.54
N THR A 366 11.69 -23.65 16.54
CA THR A 366 11.33 -23.24 17.89
C THR A 366 11.39 -21.72 17.95
N SER A 367 10.28 -21.08 18.33
CA SER A 367 10.29 -19.63 18.56
C SER A 367 11.09 -19.33 19.83
N PRO A 368 12.13 -18.47 19.79
CA PRO A 368 12.90 -18.09 20.97
C PRO A 368 12.17 -17.09 21.89
N GLU A 369 10.95 -16.66 21.53
CA GLU A 369 10.14 -15.74 22.33
C GLU A 369 9.05 -16.49 23.12
N LYS A 370 8.96 -16.15 24.41
CA LYS A 370 8.08 -16.55 25.54
C LYS A 370 6.73 -17.27 25.33
N SER A 371 6.22 -17.48 24.13
CA SER A 371 5.16 -18.45 23.84
C SER A 371 5.76 -19.86 23.77
N LYS A 372 5.27 -20.81 24.57
CA LYS A 372 5.71 -22.23 24.56
C LYS A 372 5.37 -22.98 23.25
N SER A 373 5.02 -22.27 22.19
CA SER A 373 4.56 -22.82 20.92
C SER A 373 5.69 -22.89 19.90
N SER A 374 5.90 -24.07 19.33
CA SER A 374 6.82 -24.35 18.24
C SER A 374 6.06 -24.49 16.93
N VAL A 375 6.75 -24.23 15.81
CA VAL A 375 6.18 -24.33 14.48
C VAL A 375 6.92 -25.42 13.71
N MET A 376 6.18 -26.40 13.19
CA MET A 376 6.70 -27.46 12.34
C MET A 376 6.12 -27.29 10.94
N GLU A 377 7.01 -27.19 9.96
CA GLU A 377 6.68 -27.24 8.54
C GLU A 377 6.93 -28.65 8.01
N MET A 378 5.93 -29.25 7.36
CA MET A 378 6.05 -30.59 6.78
C MET A 378 5.59 -30.61 5.34
N THR A 379 6.24 -31.42 4.51
CA THR A 379 5.81 -31.68 3.13
C THR A 379 5.27 -33.10 3.04
N LEU A 380 3.99 -33.23 2.65
CA LEU A 380 3.26 -34.48 2.55
C LEU A 380 2.92 -34.80 1.10
N GLU A 381 3.04 -36.05 0.68
CA GLU A 381 2.66 -36.51 -0.66
C GLU A 381 1.29 -37.18 -0.64
N VAL A 382 0.24 -36.43 -0.99
CA VAL A 382 -1.15 -36.92 -0.94
C VAL A 382 -1.66 -37.28 -2.34
N LYS A 383 -2.57 -38.25 -2.40
CA LYS A 383 -3.21 -38.67 -3.67
C LYS A 383 -4.43 -37.82 -4.00
N GLU A 384 -5.21 -37.46 -2.98
CA GLU A 384 -6.49 -36.75 -3.13
C GLU A 384 -6.72 -35.73 -2.00
N LEU A 385 -7.59 -34.75 -2.25
CA LEU A 385 -7.91 -33.69 -1.29
C LEU A 385 -8.57 -34.24 -0.01
N ASN A 386 -9.42 -35.26 -0.13
CA ASN A 386 -10.10 -35.87 1.02
C ASN A 386 -9.10 -36.45 2.02
N GLN A 387 -8.05 -37.12 1.51
CA GLN A 387 -6.96 -37.66 2.35
C GLN A 387 -6.27 -36.56 3.17
N LEU A 388 -6.07 -35.36 2.60
CA LEU A 388 -5.49 -34.22 3.33
C LEU A 388 -6.45 -33.70 4.42
N ILE A 389 -7.74 -33.64 4.13
CA ILE A 389 -8.76 -33.19 5.09
C ILE A 389 -8.80 -34.13 6.30
N ASP A 390 -8.77 -35.44 6.06
CA ASP A 390 -8.75 -36.46 7.12
C ASP A 390 -7.49 -36.37 7.98
N ILE A 391 -6.33 -36.14 7.35
CA ILE A 391 -5.06 -35.91 8.06
C ILE A 391 -5.14 -34.68 8.96
N PHE A 392 -5.72 -33.57 8.47
CA PHE A 392 -5.87 -32.34 9.27
C PHE A 392 -6.80 -32.55 10.46
N ALA A 393 -7.90 -33.29 10.26
CA ALA A 393 -8.82 -33.64 11.33
C ALA A 393 -8.13 -34.48 12.40
N ALA A 394 -7.37 -35.50 12.00
CA ALA A 394 -6.66 -36.39 12.92
C ALA A 394 -5.53 -35.69 13.68
N LEU A 395 -4.74 -34.83 13.01
CA LEU A 395 -3.68 -34.07 13.68
C LEU A 395 -4.25 -33.10 14.73
N LYS A 396 -5.39 -32.47 14.47
CA LYS A 396 -6.04 -31.57 15.45
C LYS A 396 -6.54 -32.27 16.71
N GLN A 397 -6.65 -33.60 16.70
CA GLN A 397 -7.05 -34.39 17.88
C GLN A 397 -5.86 -34.77 18.77
N ILE A 398 -4.63 -34.49 18.36
CA ILE A 398 -3.45 -34.79 19.17
C ILE A 398 -3.30 -33.73 20.26
N ASP A 399 -3.20 -34.18 21.51
CA ASP A 399 -2.95 -33.30 22.64
C ASP A 399 -1.69 -32.44 22.43
N ASN A 400 -1.83 -31.15 22.71
CA ASN A 400 -0.85 -30.08 22.55
C ASN A 400 -0.64 -29.57 21.11
N ILE A 401 -1.45 -29.99 20.14
CA ILE A 401 -1.53 -29.32 18.84
C ILE A 401 -2.52 -28.16 18.91
N ILE A 402 -2.07 -26.95 18.57
CA ILE A 402 -2.86 -25.72 18.62
C ILE A 402 -3.57 -25.48 17.27
N ASP A 403 -2.83 -25.63 16.17
CA ASP A 403 -3.38 -25.41 14.82
C ASP A 403 -2.64 -26.23 13.77
N VAL A 404 -3.37 -26.58 12.71
CA VAL A 404 -2.86 -27.28 11.52
C VAL A 404 -3.47 -26.62 10.29
N ARG A 405 -2.61 -26.13 9.39
CA ARG A 405 -3.03 -25.46 8.16
C ARG A 405 -2.08 -25.71 7.00
N LYS A 406 -2.58 -25.53 5.79
CA LYS A 406 -1.75 -25.49 4.57
C LYS A 406 -0.91 -24.21 4.57
N LYS A 407 0.35 -24.29 4.11
CA LYS A 407 1.25 -23.14 3.95
C LYS A 407 0.85 -22.25 2.77
#